data_AF-A0A9X1F9M6-F1
#
_entry.id   AF-A0A9X1F9M6-F1
#
_cell.length_a   1.000
_cell.length_b   1.000
_cell.length_c   1.000
_cell.angle_alpha   90.00
_cell.angle_beta   90.00
_cell.angle_gamma   90.00
#
_symmetry.space_group_name_H-M   'P 1'
#
loop_
_entity.id
_entity.type
_entity.pdbx_description
1 polymer ?
#
loop_
_entity_poly.entity_id
_entity_poly.type
_entity_poly.pdbx_seq_one_letter_code
_entity_poly.pdbx_strand_id
1 'polypeptide(L)'
;MIGVLIALQINNWNKARKERNKEVNYLKNLKADLVSEIKNNEEFVNYKYHKAKAYSELINGYAPTSIEEVKTYTETFGAVFIWNTFVPNQNTYKELLSSDNLSLIKSDSVKNGLLELDKLYAAIKTGEEHMRREYEAYIYDPQAENVTNVGCF
;
A
#
# COMPACT_ATOMS: atom_id res chain seq x y z
N MET A 1 -31.61 27.21 -41.33
CA MET A 1 -30.33 26.96 -40.64
C MET A 1 -30.46 25.67 -39.83
N ILE A 2 -30.17 24.52 -40.44
CA ILE A 2 -30.28 23.18 -39.84
C ILE A 2 -28.92 22.46 -39.87
N GLY A 3 -28.09 22.74 -40.87
CA GLY A 3 -26.76 22.12 -41.05
C GLY A 3 -25.76 22.40 -39.92
N VAL A 4 -25.76 23.61 -39.33
CA VAL A 4 -24.87 23.93 -38.19
C VAL A 4 -25.24 23.11 -36.95
N LEU A 5 -26.54 22.92 -36.69
CA LEU A 5 -27.01 22.15 -35.53
C LEU A 5 -26.70 20.66 -35.69
N ILE A 6 -26.86 20.09 -36.89
CA ILE A 6 -26.50 18.68 -37.18
C ILE A 6 -24.99 18.48 -37.05
N ALA A 7 -24.18 19.41 -37.55
CA ALA A 7 -22.72 19.34 -37.41
C ALA A 7 -22.28 19.37 -35.93
N LEU A 8 -22.91 20.22 -35.11
CA LEU A 8 -22.67 20.25 -33.66
C LEU A 8 -23.10 18.96 -32.97
N GLN A 9 -24.24 18.38 -33.36
CA GLN A 9 -24.72 17.11 -32.80
C GLN A 9 -23.78 15.93 -33.12
N ILE A 10 -23.30 15.82 -34.37
CA ILE A 10 -22.33 14.79 -34.77
C ILE A 10 -21.01 14.97 -34.01
N ASN A 11 -20.55 16.21 -33.84
CA ASN A 11 -19.32 16.49 -33.08
C ASN A 11 -19.48 16.11 -31.59
N ASN A 12 -20.62 16.46 -30.99
CA ASN A 12 -20.94 16.10 -29.60
C ASN A 12 -21.01 14.58 -29.40
N TRP A 13 -21.63 13.85 -30.34
CA TRP A 13 -21.70 12.39 -30.31
C TRP A 13 -20.31 11.74 -30.41
N ASN A 14 -19.48 12.22 -31.34
CA ASN A 14 -18.09 11.75 -31.48
C ASN A 14 -17.26 12.02 -30.22
N LYS A 15 -17.44 13.19 -29.57
CA LYS A 15 -16.77 13.53 -28.32
C LYS A 15 -17.22 12.59 -27.18
N ALA A 16 -18.53 12.40 -27.00
CA ALA A 16 -19.08 11.51 -25.99
C ALA A 16 -18.62 10.05 -26.17
N ARG A 17 -18.51 9.58 -27.43
CA ARG A 17 -17.96 8.26 -27.74
C ARG A 17 -16.49 8.13 -27.34
N LYS A 18 -15.67 9.14 -27.65
CA LYS A 18 -14.25 9.15 -27.27
C LYS A 18 -14.07 9.18 -25.75
N GLU A 19 -14.85 9.98 -25.03
CA GLU A 19 -14.85 10.03 -23.56
C GLU A 19 -15.26 8.68 -22.95
N ARG A 20 -16.31 8.04 -23.49
CA ARG A 20 -16.74 6.72 -23.01
C ARG A 20 -15.67 5.64 -23.24
N ASN A 21 -14.96 5.68 -24.36
CA ASN A 21 -13.86 4.75 -24.60
C ASN A 21 -12.72 4.95 -23.60
N LYS A 22 -12.38 6.20 -23.25
CA LYS A 22 -11.40 6.50 -22.20
C LYS A 22 -11.86 6.00 -20.83
N GLU A 23 -13.10 6.27 -20.45
CA GLU A 23 -13.68 5.79 -19.20
C GLU A 23 -13.60 4.27 -19.09
N VAL A 24 -13.98 3.53 -20.14
CA VAL A 24 -13.90 2.05 -20.15
C VAL A 24 -12.46 1.57 -19.98
N ASN A 25 -11.48 2.23 -20.60
CA ASN A 25 -10.07 1.87 -20.41
C ASN A 25 -9.60 2.12 -18.98
N TYR A 26 -9.95 3.28 -18.40
CA TYR A 26 -9.65 3.56 -16.99
C TYR A 26 -10.29 2.54 -16.04
N LEU A 27 -11.55 2.17 -16.26
CA LEU A 27 -12.23 1.16 -15.43
C LEU A 27 -11.57 -0.22 -15.52
N LYS A 28 -11.05 -0.60 -16.70
CA LYS A 28 -10.30 -1.85 -16.86
C LYS A 28 -8.98 -1.81 -16.08
N ASN A 29 -8.25 -0.70 -16.17
CA ASN A 29 -6.98 -0.54 -15.47
C ASN A 29 -7.18 -0.47 -13.96
N LEU A 30 -8.18 0.28 -13.47
CA LEU A 30 -8.58 0.32 -12.07
C LEU A 30 -8.91 -1.08 -11.54
N LYS A 31 -9.66 -1.88 -12.31
CA LYS A 31 -9.96 -3.27 -11.91
C LYS A 31 -8.69 -4.11 -11.80
N ALA A 32 -7.76 -3.98 -12.75
CA ALA A 32 -6.49 -4.70 -12.71
C ALA A 32 -5.64 -4.31 -11.49
N ASP A 33 -5.54 -3.00 -11.21
CA ASP A 33 -4.85 -2.47 -10.03
C ASP A 33 -5.47 -3.03 -8.74
N LEU A 34 -6.81 -2.97 -8.60
CA LEU A 34 -7.52 -3.49 -7.43
C LEU A 34 -7.33 -5.00 -7.22
N VAL A 35 -7.30 -5.79 -8.29
CA VAL A 35 -7.03 -7.24 -8.18
C VAL A 35 -5.60 -7.49 -7.71
N SER A 36 -4.61 -6.77 -8.26
CA SER A 36 -3.23 -6.86 -7.79
C SER A 36 -3.09 -6.40 -6.33
N GLU A 37 -3.88 -5.42 -5.94
CA GLU A 37 -3.84 -4.83 -4.61
C GLU A 37 -4.45 -5.72 -3.53
N ILE A 38 -5.44 -6.56 -3.88
CA ILE A 38 -5.91 -7.62 -2.97
C ILE A 38 -4.75 -8.55 -2.61
N LYS A 39 -3.99 -8.99 -3.61
CA LYS A 39 -2.82 -9.86 -3.39
C LYS A 39 -1.74 -9.16 -2.53
N ASN A 40 -1.46 -7.87 -2.81
CA ASN A 40 -0.54 -7.06 -2.01
C ASN A 40 -0.97 -6.98 -0.54
N ASN A 41 -2.26 -6.76 -0.29
CA ASN A 41 -2.81 -6.77 1.07
C ASN A 41 -2.67 -8.13 1.75
N GLU A 42 -2.94 -9.24 1.05
CA GLU A 42 -2.77 -10.59 1.60
C GLU A 42 -1.31 -10.86 1.99
N GLU A 43 -0.35 -10.50 1.13
CA GLU A 43 1.08 -10.62 1.41
C GLU A 43 1.49 -9.78 2.63
N PHE A 44 0.96 -8.56 2.73
CA PHE A 44 1.28 -7.66 3.84
C PHE A 44 0.66 -8.11 5.17
N VAL A 45 -0.57 -8.62 5.15
CA VAL A 45 -1.22 -9.22 6.33
C VAL A 45 -0.43 -10.43 6.81
N ASN A 46 0.00 -11.31 5.90
CA ASN A 46 0.84 -12.46 6.25
C ASN A 46 2.17 -12.02 6.87
N TYR A 47 2.81 -10.99 6.33
CA TYR A 47 4.00 -10.40 6.92
C TYR A 47 3.75 -9.91 8.36
N LYS A 48 2.68 -9.14 8.61
CA LYS A 48 2.36 -8.66 9.97
C LYS A 48 2.03 -9.81 10.91
N TYR A 49 1.33 -10.85 10.44
CA TYR A 49 1.04 -12.05 11.23
C TYR A 49 2.32 -12.81 11.62
N HIS A 50 3.23 -13.06 10.67
CA HIS A 50 4.50 -13.72 10.95
C HIS A 50 5.36 -12.93 11.93
N LYS A 51 5.41 -11.61 11.78
CA LYS A 51 6.09 -10.72 12.72
C LYS A 51 5.50 -10.80 14.13
N ALA A 52 4.17 -10.75 14.25
CA ALA A 52 3.50 -10.85 15.56
C ALA A 52 3.77 -12.21 16.22
N LYS A 53 3.79 -13.29 15.44
CA LYS A 53 4.15 -14.63 15.92
C LYS A 53 5.60 -14.68 16.41
N ALA A 54 6.54 -14.17 15.62
CA ALA A 54 7.97 -14.11 15.99
C ALA A 54 8.18 -13.30 17.27
N TYR A 55 7.47 -12.17 17.43
CA TYR A 55 7.50 -11.37 18.66
C TYR A 55 7.01 -12.16 19.88
N SER A 56 5.90 -12.88 19.73
CA SER A 56 5.38 -13.76 20.79
C SER A 56 6.36 -14.87 21.15
N GLU A 57 7.09 -15.44 20.18
CA GLU A 57 8.12 -16.45 20.42
C GLU A 57 9.31 -15.89 21.19
N LEU A 58 9.77 -14.67 20.88
CA LEU A 58 10.89 -14.04 21.58
C LEU A 58 10.57 -13.67 23.03
N ILE A 59 9.38 -13.13 23.31
CA ILE A 59 9.00 -12.71 24.67
C ILE A 59 8.75 -13.90 25.60
N ASN A 60 8.19 -14.98 25.07
CA ASN A 60 7.90 -16.18 25.86
C ASN A 60 9.05 -17.21 25.81
N GLY A 61 10.11 -16.92 25.06
CA GLY A 61 11.27 -17.79 24.88
C GLY A 61 12.25 -17.73 26.06
N TYR A 62 13.28 -18.57 25.97
CA TYR A 62 14.41 -18.61 26.90
C TYR A 62 15.71 -18.31 26.16
N ALA A 63 16.76 -17.98 26.92
CA ALA A 63 18.08 -17.73 26.36
C ALA A 63 18.61 -18.99 25.65
N PRO A 64 19.07 -18.91 24.39
CA PRO A 64 19.52 -20.08 23.65
C PRO A 64 20.74 -20.72 24.33
N THR A 65 20.74 -22.05 24.41
CA THR A 65 21.76 -22.86 25.10
C THR A 65 22.60 -23.73 24.14
N SER A 66 22.21 -23.79 22.87
CA SER A 66 22.88 -24.52 21.81
C SER A 66 23.09 -23.66 20.56
N ILE A 67 24.03 -24.04 19.69
CA ILE A 67 24.29 -23.33 18.42
C ILE A 67 23.02 -23.28 17.55
N GLU A 68 22.25 -24.37 17.51
CA GLU A 68 21.00 -24.43 16.72
C GLU A 68 19.92 -23.50 17.28
N GLU A 69 19.82 -23.39 18.61
CA GLU A 69 18.93 -22.43 19.26
C GLU A 69 19.36 -20.99 19.00
N VAL A 70 20.67 -20.70 18.98
CA VAL A 70 21.19 -19.35 18.62
C VAL A 70 20.79 -18.99 17.19
N LYS A 71 20.89 -19.93 16.25
CA LYS A 71 20.47 -19.71 14.86
C LYS A 71 18.97 -19.39 14.79
N THR A 72 18.13 -20.23 15.40
CA THR A 72 16.68 -20.03 15.44
C THR A 72 16.33 -18.68 16.07
N TYR A 73 16.93 -18.37 17.22
CA TYR A 73 16.74 -17.09 17.91
C TYR A 73 17.09 -15.90 17.01
N THR A 74 18.22 -15.97 16.30
CA THR A 74 18.69 -14.90 15.41
C THR A 74 17.74 -14.69 14.23
N GLU A 75 17.23 -15.78 13.64
CA GLU A 75 16.24 -15.72 12.55
C GLU A 75 14.92 -15.09 13.03
N THR A 76 14.40 -15.53 14.19
CA THR A 76 13.18 -14.96 14.80
C THR A 76 13.37 -13.49 15.18
N PHE A 77 14.52 -13.15 15.75
CA PHE A 77 14.90 -11.76 16.04
C PHE A 77 14.90 -10.91 14.78
N GLY A 78 15.52 -11.39 13.71
CA GLY A 78 15.53 -10.71 12.41
C GLY A 78 14.11 -10.45 11.86
N ALA A 79 13.20 -11.42 11.99
CA ALA A 79 11.81 -11.27 11.56
C ALA A 79 11.04 -10.17 12.31
N VAL A 80 11.32 -9.99 13.62
CA VAL A 80 10.77 -8.89 14.41
C VAL A 80 11.40 -7.55 14.03
N PHE A 81 12.72 -7.56 13.84
CA PHE A 81 13.52 -6.36 13.61
C PHE A 81 13.25 -5.73 12.24
N ILE A 82 13.12 -6.51 11.17
CA ILE A 82 12.92 -5.98 9.81
C ILE A 82 11.59 -5.23 9.68
N TRP A 83 11.63 -3.97 9.23
CA TRP A 83 10.45 -3.17 8.92
C TRP A 83 10.14 -3.15 7.42
N ASN A 84 9.00 -3.72 7.02
CA ASN A 84 8.46 -3.60 5.68
C ASN A 84 7.29 -2.61 5.69
N THR A 85 7.34 -1.63 4.79
CA THR A 85 6.29 -0.61 4.62
C THR A 85 5.22 -1.12 3.66
N PHE A 86 3.96 -0.81 3.95
CA PHE A 86 2.86 -1.05 3.03
C PHE A 86 2.88 -0.04 1.89
N VAL A 87 2.92 -0.53 0.65
CA VAL A 87 2.87 0.32 -0.55
C VAL A 87 1.69 -0.11 -1.41
N PRO A 88 0.57 0.62 -1.40
CA PRO A 88 -0.62 0.23 -2.15
C PRO A 88 -0.45 0.49 -3.66
N ASN A 89 -0.98 -0.41 -4.48
CA ASN A 89 -1.13 -0.20 -5.91
C ASN A 89 -2.37 0.68 -6.19
N GLN A 90 -2.11 1.94 -6.53
CA GLN A 90 -3.13 2.92 -6.89
C GLN A 90 -2.76 3.67 -8.17
N ASN A 91 -2.00 3.04 -9.08
CA ASN A 91 -1.39 3.72 -10.21
C ASN A 91 -2.42 4.44 -11.08
N THR A 92 -3.48 3.73 -11.49
CA THR A 92 -4.54 4.29 -12.32
C THR A 92 -5.34 5.39 -11.61
N TYR A 93 -5.57 5.23 -10.30
CA TYR A 93 -6.26 6.26 -9.52
C TYR A 93 -5.43 7.55 -9.42
N LYS A 94 -4.12 7.44 -9.16
CA LYS A 94 -3.20 8.58 -9.16
C LYS A 94 -3.07 9.22 -10.55
N GLU A 95 -3.10 8.43 -11.61
CA GLU A 95 -3.17 8.95 -12.99
C GLU A 95 -4.46 9.77 -13.20
N LEU A 96 -5.62 9.24 -12.80
CA LEU A 96 -6.91 9.93 -12.90
C LEU A 96 -6.91 11.27 -12.14
N LEU A 97 -6.32 11.32 -10.95
CA LEU A 97 -6.20 12.56 -10.17
C LEU A 97 -5.24 13.56 -10.82
N SER A 98 -4.05 13.12 -11.19
CA SER A 98 -3.01 14.00 -11.76
C SER A 98 -3.36 14.56 -13.15
N SER A 99 -4.21 13.85 -13.89
CA SER A 99 -4.67 14.26 -15.23
C SER A 99 -6.04 14.94 -15.26
N ASP A 100 -6.62 15.24 -14.09
CA ASP A 100 -7.97 15.81 -13.93
C ASP A 100 -9.08 15.00 -14.66
N ASN A 101 -8.83 13.71 -14.84
CA ASN A 101 -9.68 12.78 -15.59
C ASN A 101 -10.66 12.03 -14.69
N LEU A 102 -10.64 12.26 -13.37
CA LEU A 102 -11.61 11.63 -12.45
C LEU A 102 -13.06 11.92 -12.86
N SER A 103 -13.31 13.10 -13.45
CA SER A 103 -14.61 13.50 -13.99
C SER A 103 -15.11 12.62 -15.16
N LEU A 104 -14.21 11.90 -15.85
CA LEU A 104 -14.58 10.93 -16.89
C LEU A 104 -15.29 9.70 -16.33
N ILE A 105 -15.09 9.39 -15.05
CA ILE A 105 -15.77 8.27 -14.39
C ILE A 105 -17.21 8.70 -14.07
N LYS A 106 -18.18 8.21 -14.83
CA LYS A 106 -19.58 8.62 -14.70
C LYS A 106 -20.26 8.01 -13.48
N SER A 107 -19.78 6.86 -13.03
CA SER A 107 -20.32 6.18 -11.85
C SER A 107 -19.87 6.89 -10.57
N ASP A 108 -20.79 7.56 -9.90
CA ASP A 108 -20.53 8.20 -8.60
C ASP A 108 -20.15 7.18 -7.52
N SER A 109 -20.73 5.97 -7.56
CA SER A 109 -20.36 4.91 -6.63
C SER A 109 -18.91 4.47 -6.79
N VAL A 110 -18.42 4.32 -8.03
CA VAL A 110 -17.01 4.01 -8.30
C VAL A 110 -16.11 5.17 -7.83
N LYS A 111 -16.44 6.42 -8.17
CA LYS A 111 -15.66 7.58 -7.71
C LYS A 111 -15.56 7.64 -6.19
N ASN A 112 -16.69 7.53 -5.50
CA ASN A 112 -16.73 7.56 -4.04
C ASN A 112 -15.95 6.40 -3.43
N GLY A 113 -16.06 5.19 -4.00
CA GLY A 113 -15.26 4.04 -3.55
C GLY A 113 -13.76 4.27 -3.66
N LEU A 114 -13.28 4.89 -4.75
CA LEU A 114 -11.87 5.23 -4.92
C LEU A 114 -11.40 6.30 -3.93
N LEU A 115 -12.22 7.34 -3.68
CA LEU A 115 -11.92 8.39 -2.71
C LEU A 115 -11.84 7.83 -1.28
N GLU A 116 -12.77 6.94 -0.90
CA GLU A 116 -12.73 6.29 0.41
C GLU A 116 -11.54 5.34 0.55
N LEU A 117 -11.20 4.61 -0.52
CA LEU A 117 -10.02 3.76 -0.54
C LEU A 117 -8.73 4.57 -0.33
N ASP A 118 -8.59 5.73 -0.97
CA ASP A 118 -7.47 6.65 -0.75
C ASP A 118 -7.34 7.14 0.69
N LYS A 119 -8.47 7.48 1.33
CA LYS A 119 -8.51 7.84 2.76
C LYS A 119 -8.03 6.69 3.65
N LEU A 120 -8.46 5.45 3.36
CA LEU A 120 -8.01 4.28 4.11
C LEU A 120 -6.50 4.10 4.01
N TYR A 121 -5.93 4.31 2.82
CA TYR A 121 -4.49 4.22 2.63
C TYR A 121 -3.72 5.32 3.35
N ALA A 122 -4.23 6.54 3.38
CA ALA A 122 -3.65 7.62 4.19
C ALA A 122 -3.67 7.28 5.70
N ALA A 123 -4.77 6.67 6.17
CA ALA A 123 -4.88 6.22 7.56
C ALA A 123 -3.88 5.11 7.89
N ILE A 124 -3.74 4.10 7.02
CA ILE A 124 -2.74 3.02 7.17
C ILE A 124 -1.34 3.62 7.24
N LYS A 125 -0.98 4.51 6.30
CA LYS A 125 0.33 5.17 6.28
C LYS A 125 0.62 5.92 7.57
N THR A 126 -0.35 6.68 8.08
CA THR A 126 -0.20 7.43 9.34
C THR A 126 0.03 6.47 10.52
N GLY A 127 -0.71 5.36 10.57
CA GLY A 127 -0.50 4.32 11.58
C GLY A 127 0.90 3.67 11.48
N GLU A 128 1.37 3.43 10.26
CA GLU A 128 2.72 2.88 10.03
C GLU A 128 3.83 3.85 10.46
N GLU A 129 3.69 5.14 10.19
CA GLU A 129 4.64 6.16 10.64
C GLU A 129 4.71 6.24 12.17
N HIS A 130 3.57 6.11 12.84
CA HIS A 130 3.52 6.06 14.31
C HIS A 130 4.26 4.84 14.86
N MET A 131 3.94 3.64 14.37
CA MET A 131 4.60 2.40 14.77
C MET A 131 6.09 2.40 14.41
N ARG A 132 6.47 2.99 13.27
CA ARG A 132 7.86 3.10 12.83
C ARG A 132 8.70 3.89 13.84
N ARG A 133 8.16 5.00 14.33
CA ARG A 133 8.81 5.84 15.35
C ARG A 133 9.03 5.09 16.66
N GLU A 134 8.05 4.29 17.09
CA GLU A 134 8.20 3.43 18.28
C GLU A 134 9.30 2.39 18.07
N TYR A 135 9.35 1.79 16.87
CA TYR A 135 10.42 0.86 16.48
C TYR A 135 11.81 1.50 16.55
N GLU A 136 11.96 2.72 16.04
CA GLU A 136 13.22 3.46 16.09
C GLU A 136 13.63 3.70 17.55
N ALA A 137 12.74 4.30 18.35
CA ALA A 137 13.04 4.71 19.71
C ALA A 137 13.30 3.53 20.67
N TYR A 138 12.57 2.43 20.53
CA TYR A 138 12.60 1.33 21.51
C TYR A 138 13.41 0.11 21.08
N ILE A 139 13.69 -0.03 19.78
CA ILE A 139 14.38 -1.21 19.25
C ILE A 139 15.68 -0.79 18.55
N TYR A 140 15.63 0.13 17.60
CA TYR A 140 16.78 0.39 16.74
C TYR A 140 17.83 1.27 17.41
N ASP A 141 17.43 2.38 18.02
CA ASP A 141 18.36 3.31 18.67
C ASP A 141 19.09 2.64 19.85
N PRO A 142 18.41 1.94 20.78
CA PRO A 142 19.09 1.24 21.87
C PRO A 142 20.04 0.15 21.37
N GLN A 143 19.68 -0.55 20.28
CA GLN A 143 20.55 -1.56 19.71
C GLN A 143 21.80 -0.93 19.08
N ALA A 144 21.66 0.17 18.36
CA ALA A 144 22.79 0.88 17.75
C ALA A 144 23.76 1.42 18.83
N GLU A 145 23.23 2.00 19.90
CA GLU A 145 24.02 2.44 21.06
C GLU A 145 24.76 1.26 21.71
N ASN A 146 24.05 0.15 21.96
CA ASN A 146 24.64 -1.04 22.58
C ASN A 146 25.78 -1.61 21.73
N VAL A 147 25.58 -1.77 20.41
CA VAL A 147 26.64 -2.28 19.50
C VAL A 147 27.86 -1.37 19.50
N THR A 148 27.66 -0.05 19.53
CA THR A 148 28.75 0.93 19.58
C THR A 148 29.53 0.81 20.90
N ASN A 149 28.84 0.54 22.01
CA ASN A 149 29.45 0.37 23.34
C ASN A 149 30.24 -0.94 23.50
N VAL A 150 29.96 -1.99 22.72
CA VAL A 150 30.72 -3.26 22.77
C VAL A 150 32.05 -3.20 22.01
N GLY A 151 32.37 -2.08 21.35
CA GLY A 151 33.66 -1.90 20.66
C GLY A 151 33.89 -2.86 19.50
N CYS A 152 32.80 -3.36 18.87
CA CYS A 152 32.91 -4.22 17.68
C CYS A 152 33.30 -3.47 16.40
N PHE A 153 33.71 -2.20 16.49
CA PHE A 153 34.39 -1.42 15.46
C PHE A 153 35.46 -0.53 16.09
#